data_AF-A0A7S2B952-F1
#
_entry.id   AF-A0A7S2B952-F1
#
_cell.length_a   1.000
_cell.length_b   1.000
_cell.length_c   1.000
_cell.angle_alpha   90.00
_cell.angle_beta   90.00
_cell.angle_gamma   90.00
#
_symmetry.space_group_name_H-M   'P 1'
#
loop_
_entity.id
_entity.type
_entity.pdbx_description
1 polymer ?
#
loop_
_entity_poly.entity_id
_entity_poly.type
_entity_poly.pdbx_seq_one_letter_code
_entity_poly.pdbx_strand_id
1 'polypeptide(L)'
;LAELRAAGRRVLLPGRLRVSNELGDVGKKHALRENRHALFQAASQFNCLEFVGPSVRPEDGVARYSMDRTQGPCCAIACGASTAFRNYCVPLDAQGRAAEQSEQAVQHGQTKRLQLQNLVGLDSLLGNAGQPPP
;
A
#
# COMPACT_ATOMS: atom_id res chain seq x y z
N LEU A 1 -10.56 -13.83 8.09
CA LEU A 1 -9.62 -14.20 9.20
C LEU A 1 -9.41 -15.72 9.35
N ALA A 2 -10.46 -16.55 9.28
CA ALA A 2 -10.32 -18.01 9.40
C ALA A 2 -9.44 -18.64 8.30
N GLU A 3 -9.65 -18.23 7.03
CA GLU A 3 -8.85 -18.70 5.90
C GLU A 3 -7.36 -18.31 6.01
N LEU A 4 -7.06 -17.07 6.38
CA LEU A 4 -5.68 -16.61 6.58
C LEU A 4 -4.98 -17.39 7.71
N ARG A 5 -5.71 -17.70 8.80
CA ARG A 5 -5.20 -18.56 9.88
C ARG A 5 -4.97 -19.99 9.40
N ALA A 6 -5.83 -20.52 8.54
CA ALA A 6 -5.66 -21.85 7.96
C ALA A 6 -4.46 -21.90 6.99
N ALA A 7 -4.28 -20.88 6.15
CA ALA A 7 -3.12 -20.75 5.27
C ALA A 7 -1.82 -20.58 6.05
N GLY A 8 -1.82 -19.77 7.11
CA GLY A 8 -0.66 -19.56 7.99
C GLY A 8 -0.18 -20.84 8.68
N ARG A 9 -1.09 -21.76 9.02
CA ARG A 9 -0.72 -23.09 9.57
C ARG A 9 0.09 -23.94 8.60
N ARG A 10 0.02 -23.67 7.29
CA ARG A 10 0.81 -24.37 6.25
C ARG A 10 2.24 -23.83 6.16
N VAL A 11 2.53 -22.69 6.78
CA VAL A 11 3.84 -22.03 6.79
C VAL A 11 4.45 -22.19 8.19
N LEU A 12 5.01 -23.36 8.46
CA LEU A 12 5.78 -23.60 9.68
C LEU A 12 7.21 -23.10 9.47
N LEU A 13 7.49 -21.87 9.91
CA LEU A 13 8.86 -21.38 9.99
C LEU A 13 9.50 -21.90 11.29
N PRO A 14 10.71 -22.50 11.22
CA PRO A 14 11.41 -22.92 12.42
C PRO A 14 11.81 -21.70 13.27
N GLY A 15 11.79 -21.86 14.60
CA GLY A 15 12.19 -20.82 15.56
C GLY A 15 11.06 -20.36 16.48
N ARG A 16 11.36 -19.35 17.31
CA ARG A 16 10.39 -18.74 18.23
C ARG A 16 10.03 -17.35 17.70
N LEU A 17 8.74 -17.07 17.57
CA LEU A 17 8.26 -15.72 17.25
C LEU A 17 8.75 -14.74 18.32
N ARG A 18 9.38 -13.65 17.89
CA ARG A 18 9.85 -12.56 18.74
C ARG A 18 9.23 -11.26 18.23
N VAL A 19 8.91 -10.38 19.18
CA VAL A 19 8.50 -9.01 18.91
C VAL A 19 9.46 -8.11 19.68
N SER A 20 10.08 -7.16 18.99
CA SER A 20 10.93 -6.13 19.57
C SER A 20 10.57 -4.77 18.99
N ASN A 21 10.89 -3.71 19.73
CA ASN A 21 10.87 -2.37 19.18
C ASN A 21 12.27 -2.08 18.61
N GLU A 22 12.32 -1.65 17.35
CA GLU A 22 13.58 -1.38 16.65
C GLU A 22 13.58 0.06 16.14
N LEU A 23 14.44 0.89 16.72
CA LEU A 23 14.66 2.27 16.28
C LEU A 23 15.64 2.28 15.09
N GLY A 24 15.52 3.29 14.22
CA GLY A 24 16.48 3.51 13.13
C GLY A 24 15.86 3.86 11.79
N ASP A 25 16.73 4.08 10.82
CA ASP A 25 16.38 4.44 9.43
C ASP A 25 15.89 3.21 8.67
N VAL A 26 14.61 3.18 8.31
CA VAL A 26 14.00 2.06 7.59
C VAL A 26 14.57 1.91 6.17
N GLY A 27 14.91 3.02 5.51
CA GLY A 27 15.53 2.99 4.18
C GLY A 27 16.87 2.26 4.20
N LYS A 28 17.68 2.49 5.23
CA LYS A 28 18.91 1.69 5.47
C LYS A 28 18.58 0.23 5.76
N LYS A 29 17.54 -0.06 6.56
CA LYS A 29 17.14 -1.44 6.89
C LYS A 29 16.76 -2.26 5.66
N HIS A 30 16.13 -1.66 4.65
CA HIS A 30 15.84 -2.32 3.37
C HIS A 30 17.11 -2.80 2.63
N ALA A 31 18.25 -2.12 2.83
CA ALA A 31 19.52 -2.45 2.18
C ALA A 31 20.38 -3.46 2.98
N LEU A 32 20.04 -3.75 4.24
CA LEU A 32 20.82 -4.65 5.08
C LEU A 32 20.65 -6.11 4.62
N ARG A 33 21.77 -6.84 4.51
CA ARG A 33 21.78 -8.25 4.10
C ARG A 33 20.99 -9.16 5.04
N GLU A 34 20.98 -8.85 6.33
CA GLU A 34 20.20 -9.58 7.36
C GLU A 34 18.68 -9.49 7.14
N ASN A 35 18.20 -8.44 6.46
CA ASN A 35 16.79 -8.26 6.13
C ASN A 35 16.43 -8.77 4.73
N ARG A 36 17.31 -9.54 4.09
CA ARG A 36 17.00 -10.15 2.80
C ARG A 36 15.78 -11.06 2.95
N HIS A 37 14.80 -10.88 2.06
CA HIS A 37 13.49 -11.55 2.08
C HIS A 37 12.57 -11.18 3.26
N ALA A 38 12.94 -10.20 4.08
CA ALA A 38 12.04 -9.67 5.10
C ALA A 38 10.84 -8.96 4.45
N LEU A 39 9.67 -9.12 5.07
CA LEU A 39 8.49 -8.34 4.74
C LEU A 39 8.53 -7.04 5.54
N PHE A 40 8.59 -5.91 4.85
CA PHE A 40 8.42 -4.59 5.45
C PHE A 40 6.98 -4.13 5.26
N GLN A 41 6.33 -3.77 6.36
CA GLN A 41 5.00 -3.17 6.35
C GLN A 41 5.10 -1.78 6.96
N ALA A 42 4.65 -0.77 6.21
CA ALA A 42 4.48 0.58 6.70
C ALA A 42 2.98 0.86 6.87
N ALA A 43 2.64 1.72 7.82
CA ALA A 43 1.30 2.27 7.91
C ALA A 43 1.09 3.21 6.71
N SER A 44 0.43 2.70 5.69
CA SER A 44 0.02 3.44 4.49
C SER A 44 -1.47 3.75 4.60
N GLN A 45 -1.90 4.78 3.89
CA GLN A 45 -3.30 4.85 3.50
C GLN A 45 -3.64 3.59 2.67
N PHE A 46 -4.86 3.07 2.78
CA PHE A 46 -5.25 1.84 2.10
C PHE A 46 -5.34 1.95 0.57
N ASN A 47 -4.84 3.05 -0.01
CA ASN A 47 -4.72 3.34 -1.45
C ASN A 47 -3.33 3.02 -2.05
N CYS A 48 -2.42 2.46 -1.25
CA CYS A 48 -1.05 2.17 -1.65
C CYS A 48 -0.21 3.39 -2.07
N LEU A 49 -0.57 4.59 -1.63
CA LEU A 49 0.22 5.81 -1.73
C LEU A 49 0.50 6.37 -0.33
N GLU A 50 1.53 7.20 -0.24
CA GLU A 50 1.98 7.84 0.99
C GLU A 50 1.76 9.35 0.83
N PHE A 51 0.86 9.93 1.61
CA PHE A 51 0.65 11.38 1.58
C PHE A 51 1.41 12.04 2.72
N VAL A 52 2.44 12.79 2.34
CA VAL A 52 3.34 13.56 3.22
C VAL A 52 2.65 14.76 3.92
N GLY A 53 1.32 14.88 3.75
CA GLY A 53 0.46 15.89 4.35
C GLY A 53 -0.98 15.79 3.84
N PRO A 54 -1.95 16.39 4.55
CA PRO A 54 -3.39 16.26 4.23
C PRO A 54 -3.80 16.94 2.91
N SER A 55 -2.97 17.85 2.39
CA SER A 55 -3.23 18.54 1.12
C SER A 55 -2.61 17.86 -0.09
N VAL A 56 -1.86 16.76 0.11
CA VAL A 56 -1.17 16.04 -0.97
C VAL A 56 -2.15 15.14 -1.68
N ARG A 57 -2.10 15.16 -3.01
CA ARG A 57 -2.98 14.37 -3.89
C ARG A 57 -2.13 13.47 -4.78
N PRO A 58 -2.69 12.40 -5.35
CA PRO A 58 -1.98 11.56 -6.33
C PRO A 58 -1.34 12.36 -7.48
N GLU A 59 -2.00 13.44 -7.91
CA GLU A 59 -1.54 14.34 -8.98
C GLU A 59 -0.28 15.13 -8.62
N ASP A 60 0.03 15.30 -7.34
CA ASP A 60 1.28 15.94 -6.90
C ASP A 60 2.48 15.00 -7.06
N GLY A 61 2.23 13.73 -7.41
CA GLY A 61 3.21 12.74 -7.83
C GLY A 61 4.03 12.15 -6.69
N VAL A 62 4.81 11.11 -7.04
CA VAL A 62 5.56 10.31 -6.07
C VAL A 62 7.03 10.75 -5.90
N ALA A 63 7.51 11.70 -6.71
CA ALA A 63 8.91 12.16 -6.67
C ALA A 63 9.27 12.83 -5.32
N ARG A 64 8.28 13.46 -4.67
CA ARG A 64 8.45 14.16 -3.38
C ARG A 64 8.81 13.21 -2.23
N TYR A 65 8.59 11.91 -2.38
CA TYR A 65 8.99 10.91 -1.37
C TYR A 65 10.49 10.97 -1.08
N SER A 66 11.31 11.34 -2.07
CA SER A 66 12.76 11.51 -1.87
C SER A 66 13.14 12.58 -0.84
N MET A 67 12.24 13.54 -0.59
CA MET A 67 12.44 14.63 0.34
C MET A 67 11.83 14.36 1.72
N ASP A 68 11.03 13.29 1.85
CA ASP A 68 10.40 12.88 3.11
C ASP A 68 11.10 11.63 3.66
N ARG A 69 11.64 11.76 4.87
CA ARG A 69 12.42 10.72 5.55
C ARG A 69 11.61 9.91 6.56
N THR A 70 10.28 10.05 6.56
CA THR A 70 9.38 9.21 7.35
C THR A 70 9.31 7.79 6.78
N GLN A 71 8.72 6.87 7.55
CA GLN A 71 8.73 5.44 7.22
C GLN A 71 8.00 5.13 5.91
N GLY A 72 6.82 5.71 5.69
CA GLY A 72 5.99 5.45 4.52
C GLY A 72 6.73 5.71 3.20
N PRO A 73 7.18 6.96 2.94
CA PRO A 73 7.96 7.31 1.75
C PRO A 73 9.20 6.44 1.54
N CYS A 74 9.94 6.10 2.60
CA CYS A 74 11.10 5.22 2.50
C CYS A 74 10.72 3.81 2.01
N CYS A 75 9.66 3.22 2.56
CA CYS A 75 9.13 1.92 2.12
C CYS A 75 8.59 1.98 0.69
N ALA A 76 7.94 3.08 0.31
CA ALA A 76 7.42 3.28 -1.04
C ALA A 76 8.54 3.42 -2.09
N ILE A 77 9.65 4.08 -1.75
CA ILE A 77 10.85 4.19 -2.61
C ILE A 77 11.51 2.82 -2.82
N ALA A 78 11.57 1.98 -1.78
CA ALA A 78 12.09 0.62 -1.91
C ALA A 78 11.32 -0.22 -2.95
N CYS A 79 10.05 0.15 -3.21
CA CYS A 79 9.18 -0.41 -4.25
C CYS A 79 8.90 0.59 -5.38
N GLY A 80 9.85 1.45 -5.75
CA GLY A 80 9.64 2.64 -6.57
C GLY A 80 8.90 2.40 -7.90
N ALA A 81 9.22 1.34 -8.62
CA ALA A 81 8.52 0.99 -9.86
C ALA A 81 7.03 0.66 -9.63
N SER A 82 6.74 -0.14 -8.59
CA SER A 82 5.35 -0.46 -8.21
C SER A 82 4.61 0.77 -7.70
N THR A 83 5.28 1.64 -6.96
CA THR A 83 4.74 2.92 -6.48
C THR A 83 4.35 3.82 -7.67
N ALA A 84 5.24 4.00 -8.65
CA ALA A 84 4.95 4.77 -9.85
C ALA A 84 3.82 4.14 -10.67
N PHE A 85 3.83 2.82 -10.86
CA PHE A 85 2.77 2.10 -11.57
C PHE A 85 1.40 2.32 -10.91
N ARG A 86 1.32 2.20 -9.58
CA ARG A 86 0.08 2.43 -8.82
C ARG A 86 -0.38 3.88 -8.90
N ASN A 87 0.52 4.86 -8.98
CA ASN A 87 0.11 6.24 -9.08
C ASN A 87 -0.36 6.61 -10.50
N TYR A 88 0.30 6.11 -11.54
CA TYR A 88 0.12 6.63 -12.90
C TYR A 88 -0.55 5.66 -13.88
N CYS A 89 -0.48 4.35 -13.64
CA CYS A 89 -0.79 3.35 -14.67
C CYS A 89 -1.80 2.29 -14.26
N VAL A 90 -2.05 2.09 -12.95
CA VAL A 90 -2.96 1.03 -12.50
C VAL A 90 -4.37 1.24 -13.09
N PRO A 91 -4.93 0.25 -13.79
CA PRO A 91 -6.30 0.36 -14.27
C PRO A 91 -7.26 0.25 -13.08
N LEU A 92 -8.20 1.18 -12.97
CA LEU A 92 -9.19 1.23 -11.90
C LEU A 92 -10.60 1.08 -12.45
N ASP A 93 -11.42 0.32 -11.73
CA ASP A 93 -12.88 0.31 -11.93
C ASP A 93 -13.54 1.51 -11.22
N ALA A 94 -14.87 1.62 -11.34
CA ALA A 94 -15.63 2.71 -10.73
C ALA A 94 -15.63 2.70 -9.19
N GLN A 95 -15.22 1.60 -8.57
CA GLN A 95 -15.15 1.41 -7.12
C GLN A 95 -13.72 1.60 -6.58
N GLY A 96 -12.74 1.91 -7.45
CA GLY A 96 -11.34 2.07 -7.05
C GLY A 96 -10.62 0.74 -6.82
N ARG A 97 -11.14 -0.37 -7.33
CA ARG A 97 -10.41 -1.66 -7.35
C ARG A 97 -9.51 -1.70 -8.57
N ALA A 98 -8.40 -2.43 -8.46
CA ALA A 98 -7.61 -2.73 -9.64
C ALA A 98 -8.46 -3.57 -10.61
N ALA A 99 -8.75 -3.02 -11.78
CA ALA A 99 -9.58 -3.70 -12.77
C ALA A 99 -8.83 -4.92 -13.31
N GLU A 100 -9.54 -6.05 -13.42
CA GLU A 100 -9.03 -7.23 -14.11
C GLU A 100 -9.10 -7.03 -15.63
N GLN A 101 -8.31 -7.82 -16.38
CA GLN A 101 -8.16 -7.68 -17.84
C GLN A 101 -9.49 -7.77 -18.63
N SER A 102 -10.56 -8.28 -18.03
CA SER A 102 -11.91 -8.41 -18.60
C SER A 102 -12.85 -7.24 -18.29
N GLU A 103 -12.47 -6.30 -17.42
CA GLU A 103 -13.29 -5.14 -17.05
C GLU A 103 -12.78 -3.87 -17.73
N GLN A 104 -13.71 -3.06 -18.27
CA GLN A 104 -13.37 -1.74 -18.84
C GLN A 104 -12.94 -0.80 -17.70
N ALA A 105 -11.63 -0.62 -17.55
CA ALA A 105 -11.06 0.37 -16.65
C ALA A 105 -11.66 1.75 -16.95
N VAL A 106 -12.16 2.42 -15.92
CA VAL A 106 -12.71 3.78 -16.04
C VAL A 106 -11.64 4.85 -15.87
N GLN A 107 -10.47 4.48 -15.32
CA GLN A 107 -9.32 5.35 -15.11
C GLN A 107 -8.02 4.53 -15.13
N HIS A 108 -6.93 5.16 -15.56
CA HIS A 108 -5.56 4.65 -15.35
C HIS A 108 -4.83 5.59 -14.38
N GLY A 109 -4.15 5.00 -13.41
CA GLY A 109 -3.55 5.75 -12.31
C GLY A 109 -4.57 6.24 -11.30
N GLN A 110 -4.07 6.81 -10.21
CA GLN A 110 -4.86 7.38 -9.13
C GLN A 110 -4.98 8.89 -9.31
N THR A 111 -6.14 9.43 -8.96
CA THR A 111 -6.44 10.86 -8.93
C THR A 111 -7.13 11.20 -7.62
N LYS A 112 -7.25 12.48 -7.26
CA LYS A 112 -8.05 12.91 -6.11
C LYS A 112 -9.48 12.36 -6.16
N ARG A 113 -10.03 12.21 -7.37
CA ARG A 113 -11.41 11.75 -7.61
C ARG A 113 -11.58 10.24 -7.47
N LEU A 114 -10.58 9.45 -7.89
CA LEU A 114 -10.65 7.99 -7.86
C LEU A 114 -9.26 7.43 -7.56
N GLN A 115 -9.15 6.79 -6.40
CA GLN A 115 -7.92 6.18 -5.89
C GLN A 115 -8.13 4.67 -5.78
N LEU A 116 -7.02 3.94 -5.67
CA LEU A 116 -7.09 2.53 -5.31
C LEU A 116 -7.71 2.43 -3.91
N GLN A 117 -8.57 1.44 -3.68
CA GLN A 117 -9.21 1.23 -2.38
C GLN A 117 -9.08 -0.25 -1.98
N ASN A 118 -8.14 -0.55 -1.08
CA ASN A 118 -7.97 -1.91 -0.56
C ASN A 118 -9.03 -2.28 0.49
N LEU A 119 -9.92 -1.35 0.87
CA LEU A 119 -10.98 -1.58 1.84
C LEU A 119 -12.38 -1.69 1.24
N VAL A 120 -12.56 -1.79 -0.08
CA VAL A 120 -13.90 -1.82 -0.70
C VAL A 120 -14.80 -2.90 -0.06
N GLY A 121 -14.25 -4.09 0.19
CA GLY A 121 -14.99 -5.17 0.86
C GLY A 121 -15.36 -4.85 2.31
N LEU A 122 -14.48 -4.15 3.04
CA LEU A 122 -14.75 -3.73 4.42
C LEU A 122 -15.80 -2.60 4.45
N ASP A 123 -15.67 -1.59 3.60
CA ASP A 123 -16.67 -0.52 3.49
C ASP A 123 -18.05 -1.07 3.14
N SER A 124 -18.12 -2.05 2.24
CA SER A 124 -19.36 -2.75 1.90
C SER A 124 -19.96 -3.46 3.10
N LEU A 125 -19.14 -4.17 3.89
CA LEU A 125 -19.59 -4.87 5.11
C LEU A 125 -20.07 -3.89 6.19
N LEU A 126 -19.47 -2.71 6.29
CA LEU A 126 -19.85 -1.69 7.25
C LEU A 126 -21.06 -0.85 6.80
N GLY A 127 -21.54 -1.03 5.56
CA GLY A 127 -22.64 -0.23 5.00
C GLY A 127 -22.22 1.15 4.51
N ASN A 128 -20.92 1.39 4.29
CA ASN A 128 -20.36 2.65 3.79
C ASN A 128 -20.36 2.74 2.26
N ALA A 129 -20.85 1.71 1.56
CA ALA A 129 -20.81 1.64 0.11
C ALA A 129 -21.49 2.86 -0.55
N GLY A 130 -20.72 3.64 -1.31
CA GLY A 130 -21.21 4.81 -2.03
C GLY A 130 -21.09 6.15 -1.30
N GLN A 131 -20.54 6.19 -0.08
CA GLN A 131 -20.12 7.47 0.50
C GLN A 131 -18.82 7.95 -0.18
N PRO A 132 -18.76 9.20 -0.67
CA PRO A 132 -17.50 9.75 -1.15
C PRO A 132 -16.48 9.77 0.00
N PRO A 133 -15.17 9.60 -0.29
CA PRO A 133 -14.16 9.75 0.73
C PRO A 133 -14.27 11.14 1.38
N PRO A 134 -13.99 11.26 2.69
CA PRO A 134 -14.01 12.53 3.40
C PRO A 134 -13.04 13.57 2.80
#